data_AF-A0A354CQ25-F1
#
_entry.id   AF-A0A354CQ25-F1
#
_cell.length_a   1.000
_cell.length_b   1.000
_cell.length_c   1.000
_cell.angle_alpha   90.00
_cell.angle_beta   90.00
_cell.angle_gamma   90.00
#
_symmetry.space_group_name_H-M   'P 1'
#
loop_
_entity.id
_entity.type
_entity.pdbx_description
1 polymer ?
#
loop_
_entity_poly.entity_id
_entity_poly.type
_entity_poly.pdbx_seq_one_letter_code
_entity_poly.pdbx_strand_id
1 'polypeptide(L)'
;NLLNEIIKGEARFPSAPEERDVLYFVAQSFRAKLLMELPAEKQALDSKTQALAHRAKAMIKDLSHLNIELAQMVVSSDEGRVLPEWFMLEIVRDLPRLINNEK
;
A
#
# COMPACT_ATOMS: atom_id res chain seq x y z
N ASN A 1 15.32 -7.85 0.28
CA ASN A 1 14.46 -7.35 1.37
C ASN A 1 13.04 -7.69 0.97
N LEU A 2 12.31 -8.35 1.86
CA LEU A 2 11.02 -9.00 1.63
C LEU A 2 10.00 -8.12 0.90
N LEU A 3 9.91 -6.82 1.23
CA LEU A 3 9.02 -5.90 0.51
C LEU A 3 9.28 -5.87 -1.00
N ASN A 4 10.55 -5.86 -1.43
CA ASN A 4 10.88 -5.83 -2.86
C ASN A 4 10.51 -7.13 -3.56
N GLU A 5 10.66 -8.28 -2.89
CA GLU A 5 10.24 -9.58 -3.40
C GLU A 5 8.71 -9.63 -3.56
N ILE A 6 7.96 -9.08 -2.60
CA ILE A 6 6.49 -8.97 -2.70
C ILE A 6 6.08 -8.04 -3.85
N ILE A 7 6.75 -6.89 -4.02
CA ILE A 7 6.49 -5.96 -5.13
C ILE A 7 6.75 -6.65 -6.48
N LYS A 8 7.85 -7.40 -6.61
CA LYS A 8 8.13 -8.19 -7.82
C LYS A 8 7.16 -9.36 -8.03
N GLY A 9 6.38 -9.73 -7.02
CA GLY A 9 5.50 -10.89 -7.05
C GLY A 9 6.23 -12.22 -6.78
N GLU A 10 7.48 -12.15 -6.34
CA GLU A 10 8.33 -13.31 -5.98
C GLU A 10 7.98 -13.84 -4.58
N ALA A 11 7.32 -13.02 -3.74
CA ALA A 11 6.85 -13.40 -2.41
C ALA A 11 5.42 -12.88 -2.15
N ARG A 12 4.79 -13.39 -1.08
CA ARG A 12 3.51 -12.91 -0.55
C ARG A 12 3.71 -12.21 0.79
N PHE A 13 2.71 -11.45 1.23
CA PHE A 13 2.69 -10.96 2.60
C PHE A 13 2.76 -12.14 3.59
N PRO A 14 3.56 -12.02 4.67
CA PRO A 14 3.57 -13.00 5.74
C PRO A 14 2.16 -13.16 6.32
N SER A 15 1.68 -14.38 6.44
CA SER A 15 0.31 -14.67 6.89
C SER A 15 0.25 -15.57 8.12
N ALA A 16 1.38 -16.12 8.55
CA ALA A 16 1.42 -16.96 9.74
C ALA A 16 1.31 -16.09 11.01
N PRO A 17 0.62 -16.54 12.08
CA PRO A 17 0.49 -15.78 13.32
C PRO A 17 1.83 -15.37 13.96
N GLU A 18 2.85 -16.19 13.82
CA GLU A 18 4.21 -15.95 14.32
C GLU A 18 4.95 -14.87 13.52
N GLU A 19 4.49 -14.53 12.31
CA GLU A 19 5.10 -13.53 11.43
C GLU A 19 4.42 -12.15 11.53
N ARG A 20 3.56 -11.93 12.54
CA ARG A 20 2.80 -10.67 12.69
C ARG A 20 3.68 -9.42 12.71
N ASP A 21 4.79 -9.46 13.41
CA ASP A 21 5.73 -8.33 13.46
C ASP A 21 6.36 -8.10 12.09
N VAL A 22 6.71 -9.17 11.37
CA VAL A 22 7.24 -9.09 10.00
C VAL A 22 6.20 -8.46 9.07
N LEU A 23 4.94 -8.89 9.15
CA LEU A 23 3.84 -8.30 8.38
C LEU A 23 3.69 -6.81 8.67
N TYR A 24 3.74 -6.42 9.96
CA TYR A 24 3.69 -5.03 10.39
C TYR A 24 4.84 -4.20 9.78
N PHE A 25 6.08 -4.67 9.91
CA PHE A 25 7.24 -3.99 9.33
C PHE A 25 7.19 -3.88 7.82
N VAL A 26 6.71 -4.92 7.12
CA VAL A 26 6.52 -4.89 5.67
C VAL A 26 5.44 -3.86 5.29
N ALA A 27 4.33 -3.79 6.02
CA ALA A 27 3.28 -2.80 5.77
C ALA A 27 3.79 -1.36 6.00
N GLN A 28 4.56 -1.12 7.06
CA GLN A 28 5.17 0.20 7.31
C GLN A 28 6.17 0.58 6.20
N SER A 29 7.03 -0.36 5.81
CA SER A 29 8.00 -0.16 4.73
C SER A 29 7.30 0.10 3.40
N PHE A 30 6.18 -0.58 3.16
CA PHE A 30 5.36 -0.40 1.98
C PHE A 30 4.79 1.02 1.91
N ARG A 31 4.19 1.50 3.00
CA ARG A 31 3.71 2.88 3.12
C ARG A 31 4.83 3.89 2.85
N ALA A 32 5.97 3.73 3.51
CA ALA A 32 7.12 4.62 3.34
C ALA A 32 7.57 4.67 1.88
N LYS A 33 7.63 3.52 1.20
CA LYS A 33 8.00 3.45 -0.22
C LYS A 33 7.00 4.17 -1.12
N LEU A 34 5.70 4.06 -0.87
CA LEU A 34 4.67 4.78 -1.64
C LEU A 34 4.80 6.30 -1.43
N LEU A 35 5.01 6.76 -0.20
CA LEU A 35 5.22 8.18 0.10
C LEU A 35 6.48 8.75 -0.56
N MET A 36 7.52 7.92 -0.70
CA MET A 36 8.80 8.34 -1.28
C MET A 36 8.81 8.30 -2.81
N GLU A 37 8.13 7.33 -3.43
CA GLU A 37 8.25 7.09 -4.88
C GLU A 37 7.06 7.58 -5.70
N LEU A 38 5.86 7.70 -5.13
CA LEU A 38 4.72 8.20 -5.90
C LEU A 38 4.77 9.74 -6.04
N PRO A 39 4.68 10.29 -7.27
CA PRO A 39 4.63 11.71 -7.46
C PRO A 39 3.29 12.28 -6.99
N ALA A 40 3.31 13.54 -6.56
CA ALA A 40 2.09 14.29 -6.22
C ALA A 40 1.11 14.33 -7.39
N GLU A 41 1.62 14.54 -8.61
CA GLU A 41 0.82 14.61 -9.84
C GLU A 41 0.93 13.33 -10.67
N LYS A 42 -0.20 12.79 -11.11
CA LYS A 42 -0.25 11.55 -11.89
C LYS A 42 0.51 11.63 -13.21
N GLN A 43 0.55 12.82 -13.84
CA GLN A 43 1.22 13.04 -15.11
C GLN A 43 2.75 12.92 -15.00
N ALA A 44 3.30 12.97 -13.79
CA ALA A 44 4.73 12.82 -13.54
C ALA A 44 5.18 11.35 -13.35
N LEU A 45 4.28 10.38 -13.57
CA LEU A 45 4.63 8.96 -13.52
C LEU A 45 5.58 8.58 -14.66
N ASP A 46 6.75 8.06 -14.30
CA ASP A 46 7.58 7.28 -15.21
C ASP A 46 7.11 5.81 -15.27
N SER A 47 7.68 5.02 -16.19
CA SER A 47 7.28 3.62 -16.37
C SER A 47 7.50 2.77 -15.12
N LYS A 48 8.56 3.06 -14.34
CA LYS A 48 8.87 2.31 -13.11
C LYS A 48 7.85 2.60 -12.02
N THR A 49 7.52 3.86 -11.82
CA THR A 49 6.59 4.33 -10.79
C THR A 49 5.15 3.98 -11.16
N GLN A 50 4.82 3.96 -12.45
CA GLN A 50 3.56 3.44 -12.94
C GLN A 50 3.41 1.94 -12.61
N ALA A 51 4.45 1.13 -12.82
CA ALA A 51 4.44 -0.28 -12.46
C ALA A 51 4.31 -0.48 -10.94
N LEU A 52 5.01 0.34 -10.14
CA LEU A 52 4.86 0.35 -8.68
C LEU A 52 3.43 0.68 -8.27
N ALA A 53 2.83 1.75 -8.80
CA ALA A 53 1.46 2.15 -8.49
C ALA A 53 0.46 1.04 -8.83
N HIS A 54 0.58 0.43 -10.00
CA HIS A 54 -0.28 -0.69 -10.40
C HIS A 54 -0.14 -1.87 -9.42
N ARG A 55 1.09 -2.29 -9.11
CA ARG A 55 1.34 -3.39 -8.18
C ARG A 55 0.84 -3.07 -6.77
N ALA A 56 1.04 -1.83 -6.33
CA ALA A 56 0.67 -1.37 -5.00
C ALA A 56 -0.84 -1.51 -4.75
N LYS A 57 -1.69 -1.19 -5.73
CA LYS A 57 -3.15 -1.37 -5.58
C LYS A 57 -3.52 -2.84 -5.33
N ALA A 58 -2.92 -3.76 -6.07
CA ALA A 58 -3.10 -5.20 -5.84
C ALA A 58 -2.59 -5.62 -4.45
N MET A 59 -1.42 -5.12 -4.04
CA MET A 59 -0.89 -5.40 -2.71
C MET A 59 -1.77 -4.87 -1.58
N ILE A 60 -2.34 -3.67 -1.71
CA ILE A 60 -3.29 -3.10 -0.74
C ILE A 60 -4.55 -3.97 -0.67
N LYS A 61 -5.06 -4.45 -1.82
CA LYS A 61 -6.17 -5.40 -1.86
C LYS A 61 -5.83 -6.69 -1.10
N ASP A 62 -4.69 -7.28 -1.37
CA ASP A 62 -4.23 -8.52 -0.74
C ASP A 62 -4.06 -8.32 0.77
N LEU A 63 -3.39 -7.24 1.18
CA LEU A 63 -3.21 -6.88 2.59
C LEU A 63 -4.56 -6.67 3.27
N SER A 64 -5.53 -6.03 2.61
CA SER A 64 -6.86 -5.81 3.22
C SER A 64 -7.68 -7.10 3.41
N HIS A 65 -7.40 -8.17 2.66
CA HIS A 65 -7.97 -9.49 2.93
C HIS A 65 -7.31 -10.17 4.13
N LEU A 66 -6.03 -9.90 4.34
CA LEU A 66 -5.23 -10.50 5.40
C LEU A 66 -5.40 -9.78 6.75
N ASN A 67 -5.28 -8.45 6.73
CA ASN A 67 -5.40 -7.56 7.87
C ASN A 67 -5.85 -6.16 7.39
N ILE A 68 -7.11 -5.82 7.66
CA ILE A 68 -7.71 -4.55 7.24
C ILE A 68 -7.06 -3.34 7.92
N GLU A 69 -6.67 -3.45 9.19
CA GLU A 69 -6.08 -2.36 9.96
C GLU A 69 -4.71 -1.96 9.38
N LEU A 70 -3.90 -2.94 8.97
CA LEU A 70 -2.63 -2.68 8.30
C LEU A 70 -2.82 -2.10 6.90
N ALA A 71 -3.83 -2.55 6.17
CA ALA A 71 -4.17 -1.96 4.87
C ALA A 71 -4.62 -0.51 5.01
N GLN A 72 -5.42 -0.20 6.04
CA GLN A 72 -5.82 1.16 6.38
C GLN A 72 -4.61 2.00 6.80
N MET A 73 -3.73 1.49 7.66
CA MET A 73 -2.49 2.17 8.05
C MET A 73 -1.65 2.57 6.83
N VAL A 74 -1.53 1.69 5.82
CA VAL A 74 -0.79 2.00 4.60
C VAL A 74 -1.34 3.22 3.86
N VAL A 75 -2.66 3.40 3.83
CA VAL A 75 -3.33 4.45 3.05
C VAL A 75 -3.74 5.69 3.86
N SER A 76 -3.76 5.60 5.18
CA SER A 76 -4.16 6.70 6.08
C SER A 76 -3.22 7.91 6.00
N SER A 77 -3.67 9.05 6.49
CA SER A 77 -2.78 10.18 6.79
C SER A 77 -2.03 9.93 8.10
N ASP A 78 -0.76 10.34 8.16
CA ASP A 78 0.02 10.34 9.40
C ASP A 78 0.96 11.55 9.41
N GLU A 79 0.90 12.37 10.47
CA GLU A 79 1.68 13.60 10.63
C GLU A 79 1.72 14.52 9.38
N GLY A 80 0.60 14.62 8.66
CA GLY A 80 0.49 15.42 7.43
C GLY A 80 1.10 14.77 6.18
N ARG A 81 1.66 13.56 6.29
CA ARG A 81 2.07 12.75 5.13
C ARG A 81 0.88 11.95 4.64
N VAL A 82 0.52 12.19 3.38
CA VAL A 82 -0.58 11.53 2.68
C VAL A 82 -0.09 10.95 1.37
N LEU A 83 -0.70 9.86 0.93
CA LEU A 83 -0.51 9.37 -0.43
C LEU A 83 -1.11 10.37 -1.42
N PRO A 84 -0.59 10.46 -2.66
CA PRO A 84 -1.14 11.36 -3.67
C PRO A 84 -2.63 11.14 -3.91
N GLU A 85 -3.40 12.22 -4.05
CA GLU A 85 -4.86 12.19 -4.18
C GLU A 85 -5.31 11.31 -5.35
N TRP A 86 -4.63 11.40 -6.50
CA TRP A 86 -4.93 10.59 -7.68
C TRP A 86 -4.83 9.08 -7.40
N PHE A 87 -3.88 8.68 -6.55
CA PHE A 87 -3.67 7.28 -6.20
C PHE A 87 -4.73 6.81 -5.20
N MET A 88 -5.07 7.67 -4.23
CA MET A 88 -6.17 7.43 -3.31
C MET A 88 -7.50 7.25 -4.03
N LEU A 89 -7.82 8.11 -5.02
CA LEU A 89 -9.01 7.97 -5.85
C LEU A 89 -9.07 6.63 -6.59
N GLU A 90 -7.94 6.14 -7.10
CA GLU A 90 -7.90 4.80 -7.72
C GLU A 90 -8.13 3.68 -6.70
N ILE A 91 -7.53 3.75 -5.52
CA ILE A 91 -7.75 2.77 -4.45
C ILE A 91 -9.23 2.74 -4.04
N VAL A 92 -9.85 3.90 -3.87
CA VAL A 92 -11.27 4.03 -3.48
C VAL A 92 -12.18 3.37 -4.52
N ARG A 93 -11.89 3.57 -5.80
CA ARG A 93 -12.67 2.94 -6.88
C ARG A 93 -12.47 1.43 -6.94
N ASP A 94 -11.26 0.97 -6.64
CA ASP A 94 -10.90 -0.45 -6.75
C ASP A 94 -11.25 -1.25 -5.46
N LEU A 95 -11.34 -0.58 -4.30
CA LEU A 95 -11.47 -1.20 -2.97
C LEU A 95 -12.38 -0.40 -2.02
N PRO A 96 -13.72 -0.50 -2.17
CA PRO A 96 -14.68 0.29 -1.39
C PRO A 96 -14.54 0.14 0.14
N ARG A 97 -14.12 -1.03 0.63
CA ARG A 97 -14.05 -1.34 2.07
C ARG A 97 -12.94 -0.62 2.84
N LEU A 98 -11.97 0.00 2.17
CA LEU A 98 -10.85 0.67 2.84
C LEU A 98 -11.23 2.01 3.48
N ILE A 99 -12.34 2.60 3.05
CA ILE A 99 -12.78 3.97 3.41
C ILE A 99 -13.67 3.98 4.65
N ASN A 100 -14.09 2.82 5.16
CA ASN A 100 -14.93 2.72 6.34
C ASN A 100 -14.11 2.99 7.62
N ASN A 101 -13.68 4.24 7.80
CA ASN A 101 -13.13 4.79 9.04
C ASN A 101 -13.94 6.02 9.48
N GLU A 102 -15.27 5.96 9.36
CA GLU A 102 -16.18 6.92 9.98
C GLU A 102 -17.11 6.19 10.96
N LYS A 103 -16.78 6.29 12.25
CA LYS A 103 -17.71 6.70 13.31
C LYS A 103 -16.95 7.48 14.37
#